data_AF-D3U1S0-F1
#
_entry.id   AF-D3U1S0-F1
#
_cell.length_a   1.000
_cell.length_b   1.000
_cell.length_c   1.000
_cell.angle_alpha   90.00
_cell.angle_beta   90.00
_cell.angle_gamma   90.00
#
_symmetry.space_group_name_H-M   'P 1'
#
loop_
_entity.id
_entity.type
_entity.pdbx_description
1 polymer ?
#
loop_
_entity_poly.entity_id
_entity_poly.type
_entity_poly.pdbx_seq_one_letter_code
_entity_poly.pdbx_strand_id
1 'polypeptide(L)'
;MKAVALILALAVITGCNARAVLQADASVNSWEDTVHRFWEYISQLNTKADGVVENLKTSQFTRELDTLITDTMAELTTYRDDIQAKLSPYAETSTSQLSEDLQLLVNKLQNDMLDAKERSTEYLGELKTMMEQNTDDVRNRMSSYTNKLKKRLNKDTEGIRNTVTTYLG
;
A
#
# COMPACT_ATOMS: atom_id res chain seq x y z
N MET A 1 44.28 -27.42 10.78
CA MET A 1 43.44 -26.39 11.41
C MET A 1 43.76 -25.05 10.78
N LYS A 2 42.85 -24.47 9.99
CA LYS A 2 42.98 -23.11 9.46
C LYS A 2 41.73 -22.34 9.90
N ALA A 3 41.97 -21.29 10.66
CA ALA A 3 40.98 -20.55 11.40
C ALA A 3 40.05 -19.76 10.47
N VAL A 4 38.77 -19.79 10.84
CA VAL A 4 37.71 -18.89 10.43
C VAL A 4 37.94 -17.53 11.07
N ALA A 5 37.91 -16.46 10.28
CA ALA A 5 37.69 -15.09 10.72
C ALA A 5 37.01 -14.36 9.56
N LEU A 6 35.67 -14.33 9.50
CA LEU A 6 34.86 -13.22 10.01
C LEU A 6 35.49 -11.85 9.71
N ILE A 7 35.11 -11.28 8.56
CA ILE A 7 35.19 -9.83 8.33
C ILE A 7 33.77 -9.35 8.06
N LEU A 8 33.03 -9.21 9.15
CA LEU A 8 31.99 -8.20 9.30
C LEU A 8 32.70 -6.93 9.77
N ALA A 9 32.81 -5.94 8.90
CA ALA A 9 33.15 -4.59 9.31
C ALA A 9 32.38 -3.59 8.45
N LEU A 10 31.30 -3.10 9.06
CA LEU A 10 30.55 -1.90 8.74
C LEU A 10 31.47 -0.76 8.24
N ALA A 11 31.26 -0.33 7.01
CA ALA A 11 31.56 1.04 6.59
C ALA A 11 30.25 1.84 6.66
N VAL A 12 30.07 2.49 7.80
CA VAL A 12 29.04 3.50 8.05
C VAL A 12 29.66 4.87 7.74
N ILE A 13 28.89 5.69 7.01
CA ILE A 13 29.03 7.15 6.79
C ILE A 13 29.76 7.60 5.51
N THR A 14 28.97 7.96 4.49
CA THR A 14 28.85 9.33 3.90
C THR A 14 28.00 9.18 2.62
N GLY A 15 26.76 9.65 2.61
CA GLY A 15 26.44 10.99 2.13
C GLY A 15 25.30 10.86 1.10
N CYS A 16 24.45 11.86 1.01
CA CYS A 16 23.19 11.89 0.26
C CYS A 16 23.22 11.27 -1.16
N ASN A 17 22.07 10.73 -1.58
CA ASN A 17 21.68 10.36 -2.96
C ASN A 17 21.92 8.92 -3.43
N ALA A 18 21.60 7.91 -2.62
CA ALA A 18 21.46 6.53 -3.09
C ALA A 18 20.07 6.22 -3.71
N ARG A 19 19.42 7.20 -4.36
CA ARG A 19 18.14 7.01 -5.09
C ARG A 19 18.31 7.13 -6.63
N ALA A 20 19.48 6.76 -7.16
CA ALA A 20 19.78 6.95 -8.59
C ALA A 20 20.28 5.71 -9.34
N VAL A 21 20.43 4.53 -8.71
CA VAL A 21 21.03 3.34 -9.39
C VAL A 21 20.14 2.09 -9.35
N LEU A 22 18.95 2.15 -8.73
CA LEU A 22 17.91 1.10 -8.84
C LEU A 22 16.72 1.53 -9.71
N GLN A 23 16.93 2.50 -10.59
CA GLN A 23 15.88 3.13 -11.40
C GLN A 23 15.93 2.69 -12.87
N ALA A 24 16.44 1.48 -13.14
CA ALA A 24 16.46 0.90 -14.50
C ALA A 24 15.21 0.06 -14.82
N ASP A 25 14.43 -0.33 -13.80
CA ASP A 25 13.21 -1.16 -13.96
C ASP A 25 11.94 -0.42 -13.53
N ALA A 26 12.03 0.90 -13.30
CA ALA A 26 10.91 1.76 -12.89
C ALA A 26 10.04 2.15 -14.10
N SER A 27 9.47 1.17 -14.80
CA SER A 27 8.48 1.42 -15.84
C SER A 27 7.10 1.00 -15.36
N VAL A 28 6.24 2.00 -15.10
CA VAL A 28 4.79 1.89 -14.90
C VAL A 28 4.41 1.16 -13.59
N ASN A 29 3.98 1.95 -12.58
CA ASN A 29 3.18 1.55 -11.40
C ASN A 29 3.86 1.46 -10.02
N SER A 30 4.57 2.51 -9.60
CA SER A 30 5.07 2.58 -8.20
C SER A 30 3.90 2.60 -7.19
N TRP A 31 2.86 3.40 -7.43
CA TRP A 31 1.77 3.56 -6.47
C TRP A 31 0.83 2.35 -6.44
N GLU A 32 0.72 1.59 -7.53
CA GLU A 32 -0.06 0.34 -7.52
C GLU A 32 0.66 -0.73 -6.69
N ASP A 33 2.00 -0.75 -6.73
CA ASP A 33 2.80 -1.62 -5.85
C ASP A 33 2.59 -1.24 -4.38
N THR A 34 2.53 0.05 -4.03
CA THR A 34 2.24 0.45 -2.64
C THR A 34 0.84 0.04 -2.19
N VAL A 35 -0.18 0.12 -3.08
CA VAL A 35 -1.53 -0.42 -2.83
C VAL A 35 -1.49 -1.94 -2.65
N HIS A 36 -0.70 -2.65 -3.47
CA HIS A 36 -0.54 -4.09 -3.36
C HIS A 36 0.10 -4.49 -2.03
N ARG A 37 1.19 -3.83 -1.64
CA ARG A 37 1.89 -4.01 -0.36
C ARG A 37 0.98 -3.72 0.84
N PHE A 38 0.14 -2.69 0.75
CA PHE A 38 -0.89 -2.40 1.75
C PHE A 38 -1.85 -3.58 1.95
N TRP A 39 -2.41 -4.10 0.85
CA TRP A 39 -3.28 -5.27 0.92
C TRP A 39 -2.55 -6.51 1.46
N GLU A 40 -1.33 -6.76 0.99
CA GLU A 40 -0.53 -7.90 1.41
C GLU A 40 -0.23 -7.85 2.91
N TYR A 41 0.12 -6.68 3.45
CA TYR A 41 0.36 -6.49 4.88
C TYR A 41 -0.87 -6.82 5.73
N ILE A 42 -2.07 -6.39 5.30
CA ILE A 42 -3.34 -6.76 5.93
C ILE A 42 -3.58 -8.27 5.84
N SER A 43 -3.31 -8.87 4.68
CA SER A 43 -3.54 -10.30 4.44
C SER A 43 -2.70 -11.21 5.34
N GLN A 44 -1.53 -10.74 5.77
CA GLN A 44 -0.65 -11.47 6.68
C GLN A 44 -1.27 -11.70 8.07
N LEU A 45 -2.30 -10.93 8.46
CA LEU A 45 -3.08 -11.23 9.66
C LEU A 45 -3.75 -12.62 9.60
N ASN A 46 -4.14 -13.08 8.40
CA ASN A 46 -4.78 -14.39 8.22
C ASN A 46 -3.81 -15.57 8.26
N THR A 47 -2.53 -15.35 7.94
CA THR A 47 -1.53 -16.42 7.79
C THR A 47 -0.70 -16.67 9.04
N LYS A 48 -0.62 -15.71 9.97
CA LYS A 48 0.29 -15.79 11.14
C LYS A 48 -0.37 -16.30 12.44
N ALA A 49 -1.38 -17.16 12.33
CA ALA A 49 -2.27 -17.53 13.43
C ALA A 49 -1.64 -18.41 14.55
N ASP A 50 -0.51 -19.07 14.33
CA ASP A 50 0.09 -19.97 15.33
C ASP A 50 1.13 -19.24 16.20
N GLY A 51 0.69 -18.29 17.04
CA GLY A 51 1.51 -17.64 18.08
C GLY A 51 2.11 -16.27 17.73
N VAL A 52 1.87 -15.73 16.53
CA VAL A 52 2.40 -14.40 16.14
C VAL A 52 1.46 -13.26 16.56
N VAL A 53 0.15 -13.51 16.72
CA VAL A 53 -0.82 -12.48 17.17
C VAL A 53 -0.46 -11.93 18.56
N GLU A 54 0.04 -12.78 19.47
CA GLU A 54 0.53 -12.37 20.78
C GLU A 54 1.73 -11.42 20.69
N ASN A 55 2.60 -11.63 19.70
CA ASN A 55 3.80 -10.82 19.47
C ASN A 55 3.52 -9.57 18.62
N LEU A 56 2.38 -9.52 17.91
CA LEU A 56 2.03 -8.41 17.04
C LEU A 56 1.55 -7.20 17.86
N LYS A 57 2.37 -6.15 17.90
CA LYS A 57 1.99 -4.88 18.53
C LYS A 57 1.01 -4.14 17.63
N THR A 58 -0.19 -3.85 18.15
CA THR A 58 -1.24 -3.11 17.42
C THR A 58 -0.70 -1.77 16.90
N SER A 59 0.10 -1.07 17.69
CA SER A 59 0.73 0.20 17.31
C SER A 59 1.73 0.08 16.15
N GLN A 60 2.43 -1.04 16.02
CA GLN A 60 3.32 -1.29 14.88
C GLN A 60 2.51 -1.58 13.63
N PHE A 61 1.47 -2.40 13.77
CA PHE A 61 0.57 -2.74 12.67
C PHE A 61 -0.11 -1.50 12.08
N THR A 62 -0.71 -0.66 12.93
CA THR A 62 -1.37 0.57 12.47
C THR A 62 -0.39 1.55 11.84
N ARG A 63 0.82 1.68 12.40
CA ARG A 63 1.86 2.57 11.87
C ARG A 63 2.33 2.17 10.48
N GLU A 64 2.51 0.87 10.24
CA GLU A 64 2.89 0.38 8.91
C GLU A 64 1.79 0.68 7.89
N LEU A 65 0.53 0.47 8.25
CA LEU A 65 -0.61 0.82 7.40
C LEU A 65 -0.68 2.33 7.12
N ASP A 66 -0.48 3.17 8.13
CA ASP A 66 -0.42 4.63 7.97
C ASP A 66 0.71 5.04 7.02
N THR A 67 1.86 4.37 7.11
CA THR A 67 3.03 4.62 6.24
C THR A 67 2.69 4.24 4.79
N LEU A 68 2.13 3.05 4.55
CA LEU A 68 1.74 2.59 3.21
C LEU A 68 0.65 3.46 2.60
N ILE A 69 -0.32 3.94 3.38
CA ILE A 69 -1.31 4.92 2.92
C ILE A 69 -0.63 6.22 2.51
N THR A 70 0.26 6.75 3.37
CA THR A 70 0.98 8.00 3.11
C THR A 70 1.84 7.92 1.86
N ASP A 71 2.60 6.83 1.71
CA ASP A 71 3.45 6.57 0.55
C ASP A 71 2.60 6.48 -0.72
N THR A 72 1.49 5.74 -0.69
CA THR A 72 0.56 5.64 -1.84
C THR A 72 0.04 7.02 -2.25
N MET A 73 -0.36 7.87 -1.30
CA MET A 73 -0.86 9.21 -1.60
C MET A 73 0.22 10.14 -2.14
N ALA A 74 1.46 10.03 -1.64
CA ALA A 74 2.59 10.79 -2.13
C ALA A 74 2.91 10.40 -3.59
N GLU A 75 2.97 9.10 -3.88
CA GLU A 75 3.25 8.60 -5.22
C GLU A 75 2.12 8.91 -6.21
N LEU A 76 0.86 8.82 -5.79
CA LEU A 76 -0.28 9.25 -6.60
C LEU A 76 -0.26 10.76 -6.89
N THR A 77 0.28 11.57 -5.98
CA THR A 77 0.48 13.01 -6.22
C THR A 77 1.51 13.23 -7.32
N THR A 78 2.68 12.59 -7.21
CA THR A 78 3.70 12.63 -8.28
C THR A 78 3.17 12.11 -9.62
N TYR A 79 2.38 11.03 -9.59
CA TYR A 79 1.76 10.47 -10.80
C TYR A 79 0.81 11.47 -11.46
N ARG A 80 -0.09 12.11 -10.70
CA ARG A 80 -0.99 13.14 -11.22
C ARG A 80 -0.25 14.33 -11.81
N ASP A 81 0.80 14.81 -11.14
CA ASP A 81 1.60 15.95 -11.63
C ASP A 81 2.26 15.62 -12.97
N ASP A 82 2.79 14.40 -13.15
CA ASP A 82 3.35 13.92 -14.42
C ASP A 82 2.28 13.84 -15.53
N ILE A 83 1.09 13.34 -15.22
CA ILE A 83 -0.02 13.30 -16.18
C ILE A 83 -0.45 14.72 -16.58
N GLN A 84 -0.56 15.65 -15.62
CA GLN A 84 -0.92 17.04 -15.89
C GLN A 84 0.13 17.74 -16.76
N ALA A 85 1.42 17.52 -16.51
CA ALA A 85 2.49 18.07 -17.33
C ALA A 85 2.42 17.56 -18.79
N LYS A 86 2.10 16.28 -18.99
CA LYS A 86 1.91 15.67 -20.32
C LYS A 86 0.70 16.24 -21.07
N LEU A 87 -0.33 16.67 -20.34
CA LEU A 87 -1.56 17.22 -20.91
C LEU A 87 -1.57 18.75 -21.05
N SER A 88 -0.59 19.44 -20.47
CA SER A 88 -0.44 20.89 -20.60
C SER A 88 -0.46 21.45 -22.05
N PRO A 89 0.03 20.75 -23.10
CA PRO A 89 -0.08 21.24 -24.47
C PRO A 89 -1.45 21.02 -25.13
N TYR A 90 -2.40 20.36 -24.45
CA TYR A 90 -3.76 20.12 -24.93
C TYR A 90 -4.76 21.14 -24.33
N ALA A 91 -6.03 21.06 -24.74
CA ALA A 91 -7.06 22.03 -24.33
C ALA A 91 -7.25 22.08 -22.80
N GLU A 92 -7.29 23.30 -22.23
CA GLU A 92 -7.44 23.52 -20.78
C GLU A 92 -8.67 22.81 -20.17
N THR A 93 -9.77 22.72 -20.91
CA THR A 93 -11.00 22.05 -20.46
C THR A 93 -10.80 20.55 -20.23
N SER A 94 -10.07 19.86 -21.10
CA SER A 94 -9.79 18.42 -20.94
C SER A 94 -8.87 18.15 -19.76
N THR A 95 -7.88 19.02 -19.54
CA THR A 95 -6.96 18.94 -18.40
C THR A 95 -7.69 19.18 -17.08
N SER A 96 -8.63 20.13 -17.03
CA SER A 96 -9.45 20.40 -15.84
C SER A 96 -10.33 19.21 -15.46
N GLN A 97 -11.05 18.64 -16.44
CA GLN A 97 -11.95 17.50 -16.18
C GLN A 97 -11.17 16.28 -15.69
N LEU A 98 -10.03 15.97 -16.31
CA LEU A 98 -9.18 14.86 -15.86
C LEU A 98 -8.72 15.06 -14.42
N SER A 99 -8.31 16.28 -14.05
CA SER A 99 -7.85 16.57 -12.69
C SER A 99 -8.94 16.30 -11.66
N GLU A 100 -10.18 16.71 -11.94
CA GLU A 100 -11.34 16.46 -11.08
C GLU A 100 -11.65 14.96 -10.98
N ASP A 101 -11.71 14.25 -12.11
CA ASP A 101 -11.98 12.81 -12.17
C ASP A 101 -10.92 12.01 -11.38
N LEU A 102 -9.64 12.35 -11.54
CA LEU A 102 -8.55 11.72 -10.80
C LEU A 102 -8.62 12.03 -9.31
N GLN A 103 -8.94 13.26 -8.93
CA GLN A 103 -9.07 13.61 -7.52
C GLN A 103 -10.17 12.78 -6.83
N LEU A 104 -11.32 12.59 -7.48
CA LEU A 104 -12.40 11.76 -6.95
C LEU A 104 -11.96 10.30 -6.76
N LEU A 105 -11.28 9.72 -7.76
CA LEU A 105 -10.82 8.33 -7.70
C LEU A 105 -9.72 8.11 -6.65
N VAL A 106 -8.80 9.06 -6.52
CA VAL A 106 -7.74 9.03 -5.50
C VAL A 106 -8.34 9.13 -4.10
N ASN A 107 -9.28 10.06 -3.88
CA ASN A 107 -9.98 10.17 -2.61
C ASN A 107 -10.74 8.88 -2.26
N LYS A 108 -11.35 8.24 -3.26
CA LYS A 108 -12.02 6.96 -3.08
C LYS A 108 -11.04 5.88 -2.62
N LEU A 109 -9.90 5.72 -3.30
CA LEU A 109 -8.86 4.77 -2.92
C LEU A 109 -8.34 5.05 -1.50
N GLN A 110 -8.06 6.31 -1.17
CA GLN A 110 -7.60 6.72 0.16
C GLN A 110 -8.61 6.30 1.24
N ASN A 111 -9.90 6.57 1.04
CA ASN A 111 -10.95 6.20 1.96
C ASN A 111 -11.04 4.67 2.13
N ASP A 112 -11.00 3.92 1.03
CA ASP A 112 -11.04 2.46 1.08
C ASP A 112 -9.82 1.86 1.79
N MET A 113 -8.65 2.50 1.74
CA MET A 113 -7.48 2.12 2.54
C MET A 113 -7.61 2.52 4.02
N LEU A 114 -8.17 3.69 4.33
CA LEU A 114 -8.41 4.13 5.71
C LEU A 114 -9.41 3.22 6.42
N ASP A 115 -10.53 2.91 5.76
CA ASP A 115 -11.52 1.95 6.24
C ASP A 115 -10.88 0.58 6.48
N ALA A 116 -9.95 0.17 5.60
CA ALA A 116 -9.25 -1.09 5.74
C ALA A 116 -8.29 -1.14 6.92
N LYS A 117 -7.65 -0.01 7.22
CA LYS A 117 -6.85 0.12 8.44
C LYS A 117 -7.71 -0.02 9.69
N GLU A 118 -8.85 0.67 9.75
CA GLU A 118 -9.76 0.58 10.89
C GLU A 118 -10.25 -0.85 11.10
N ARG A 119 -10.84 -1.47 10.07
CA ARG A 119 -11.35 -2.85 10.14
C ARG A 119 -10.29 -3.87 10.50
N SER A 120 -9.09 -3.76 9.93
CA SER A 120 -8.01 -4.70 10.24
C SER A 120 -7.51 -4.55 11.67
N THR A 121 -7.58 -3.33 12.23
CA THR A 121 -7.25 -3.06 13.62
C THR A 121 -8.30 -3.63 14.57
N GLU A 122 -9.58 -3.53 14.23
CA GLU A 122 -10.67 -4.20 14.96
C GLU A 122 -10.47 -5.71 15.00
N TYR A 123 -10.21 -6.34 13.85
CA TYR A 123 -9.95 -7.78 13.78
C TYR A 123 -8.74 -8.20 14.62
N LEU A 124 -7.66 -7.42 14.62
CA LEU A 124 -6.53 -7.68 15.49
C LEU A 124 -6.89 -7.59 16.97
N GLY A 125 -7.80 -6.68 17.34
CA GLY A 125 -8.36 -6.58 18.69
C GLY A 125 -9.20 -7.82 19.05
N GLU A 126 -10.11 -8.23 18.18
CA GLU A 126 -10.94 -9.44 18.36
C GLU A 126 -10.08 -10.69 18.51
N LEU A 127 -9.04 -10.86 17.68
CA LEU A 127 -8.12 -12.00 17.77
C LEU A 127 -7.35 -12.04 19.10
N LYS A 128 -7.08 -10.89 19.72
CA LYS A 128 -6.40 -10.82 21.02
C LYS A 128 -7.33 -11.11 22.19
N THR A 129 -8.61 -10.76 22.08
CA THR A 129 -9.58 -10.95 23.16
C THR A 129 -10.20 -12.35 23.15
N MET A 130 -10.35 -12.95 21.98
CA MET A 130 -10.77 -14.34 21.87
C MET A 130 -9.60 -15.26 22.25
N MET A 131 -9.58 -15.73 23.50
CA MET A 131 -8.75 -16.88 23.89
C MET A 131 -9.05 -18.05 22.95
N GLU A 132 -8.06 -18.92 22.74
CA GLU A 132 -7.93 -20.01 21.73
C GLU A 132 -9.22 -20.70 21.23
N GLN A 133 -10.30 -20.70 22.02
CA GLN A 133 -11.57 -21.37 21.77
C GLN A 133 -12.50 -20.73 20.71
N ASN A 134 -12.22 -19.53 20.15
CA ASN A 134 -13.10 -18.91 19.13
C ASN A 134 -12.37 -18.17 17.97
N THR A 135 -11.07 -18.39 17.79
CA THR A 135 -10.27 -17.67 16.78
C THR A 135 -10.66 -18.00 15.33
N ASP A 136 -11.26 -19.17 15.08
CA ASP A 136 -11.67 -19.62 13.75
C ASP A 136 -12.76 -18.74 13.11
N ASP A 137 -13.74 -18.24 13.88
CA ASP A 137 -14.78 -17.35 13.35
C ASP A 137 -14.20 -16.01 12.90
N VAL A 138 -13.37 -15.40 13.76
CA VAL A 138 -12.67 -14.14 13.46
C VAL A 138 -11.78 -14.30 12.24
N ARG A 139 -11.08 -15.44 12.14
CA ARG A 139 -10.24 -15.77 10.98
C ARG A 139 -11.04 -15.91 9.70
N ASN A 140 -12.18 -16.59 9.72
CA ASN A 140 -13.04 -16.75 8.55
C ASN A 140 -13.60 -15.40 8.09
N ARG A 141 -14.04 -14.55 9.03
CA ARG A 141 -14.49 -13.18 8.75
C ARG A 141 -13.37 -12.34 8.15
N MET A 142 -12.17 -12.39 8.74
CA MET A 142 -11.02 -11.63 8.26
C MET A 142 -10.57 -12.11 6.88
N SER A 143 -10.55 -13.41 6.61
CA SER A 143 -10.26 -13.96 5.27
C SER A 143 -11.26 -13.48 4.22
N SER A 144 -12.56 -13.55 4.52
CA SER A 144 -13.61 -13.03 3.64
C SER A 144 -13.46 -11.52 3.40
N TYR A 145 -13.13 -10.78 4.46
CA TYR A 145 -12.88 -9.35 4.40
C TYR A 145 -11.68 -8.99 3.51
N THR A 146 -10.52 -9.60 3.74
CA THR A 146 -9.29 -9.38 2.96
C THR A 146 -9.49 -9.70 1.47
N ASN A 147 -10.29 -10.73 1.14
CA ASN A 147 -10.62 -11.05 -0.25
C ASN A 147 -11.49 -9.98 -0.92
N LYS A 148 -12.48 -9.44 -0.19
CA LYS A 148 -13.29 -8.32 -0.67
C LYS A 148 -12.48 -7.04 -0.80
N LEU A 149 -11.57 -6.79 0.14
CA LEU A 149 -10.65 -5.66 0.10
C LEU A 149 -9.77 -5.70 -1.14
N LYS A 150 -9.17 -6.86 -1.47
CA LYS A 150 -8.37 -7.05 -2.69
C LYS A 150 -9.12 -6.58 -3.94
N LYS A 151 -10.36 -7.08 -4.10
CA LYS A 151 -11.20 -6.75 -5.25
C LYS A 151 -11.51 -5.26 -5.33
N ARG A 152 -11.72 -4.63 -4.18
CA ARG A 152 -12.05 -3.20 -4.11
C ARG A 152 -10.85 -2.33 -4.48
N LEU A 153 -9.69 -2.58 -3.87
CA LEU A 153 -8.47 -1.84 -4.16
C LEU A 153 -8.03 -2.03 -5.62
N ASN A 154 -8.17 -3.24 -6.18
CA ASN A 154 -7.94 -3.48 -7.60
C ASN A 154 -8.88 -2.64 -8.47
N LYS A 155 -10.18 -2.59 -8.14
CA LYS A 155 -11.16 -1.79 -8.89
C LYS A 155 -10.81 -0.29 -8.85
N ASP A 156 -10.35 0.21 -7.72
CA ASP A 156 -9.97 1.62 -7.57
C ASP A 156 -8.70 1.94 -8.35
N THR A 157 -7.73 1.03 -8.29
CA THR A 157 -6.49 1.09 -9.06
C THR A 157 -6.78 1.11 -10.56
N GLU A 158 -7.60 0.17 -11.04
CA GLU A 158 -8.06 0.11 -12.43
C GLU A 158 -8.83 1.37 -12.84
N GLY A 159 -9.66 1.91 -11.96
CA GLY A 159 -10.40 3.15 -12.21
C GLY A 159 -9.46 4.32 -12.51
N ILE A 160 -8.47 4.55 -11.66
CA ILE A 160 -7.45 5.60 -11.87
C ILE A 160 -6.73 5.39 -13.20
N ARG A 161 -6.25 4.16 -13.46
CA ARG A 161 -5.50 3.81 -14.67
C ARG A 161 -6.32 4.01 -15.95
N ASN A 162 -7.57 3.53 -15.95
CA ASN A 162 -8.45 3.61 -17.11
C ASN A 162 -8.83 5.06 -17.42
N THR A 163 -9.06 5.88 -16.39
CA THR A 163 -9.27 7.33 -16.57
C THR A 163 -8.05 7.97 -17.24
N VAL A 164 -6.84 7.78 -16.71
CA VAL A 164 -5.62 8.34 -17.34
C VAL A 164 -5.48 7.88 -18.80
N THR A 165 -5.71 6.59 -19.07
CA THR A 165 -5.65 6.05 -20.43
C THR A 165 -6.67 6.69 -21.37
N THR A 166 -7.86 7.02 -20.86
CA THR A 166 -8.95 7.62 -21.65
C THR A 166 -8.61 9.06 -22.10
N TYR A 167 -7.87 9.80 -21.29
CA TYR A 167 -7.49 11.19 -21.62
C TYR A 167 -6.15 11.32 -22.35
N LEU A 168 -5.26 10.33 -22.22
CA LEU A 168 -3.95 10.30 -22.91
C LEU A 168 -3.94 9.50 -24.23
N GLY A 169 -5.00 8.73 -24.49
CA GLY A 169 -5.13 7.83 -25.64
C GLY A 169 -5.79 8.46 -26.85
#